data_AF-A0A2M8NGR5-F1
#
_entry.id   AF-A0A2M8NGR5-F1
#
_cell.length_a   1.000
_cell.length_b   1.000
_cell.length_c   1.000
_cell.angle_alpha   90.00
_cell.angle_beta   90.00
_cell.angle_gamma   90.00
#
_symmetry.space_group_name_H-M   'P 1'
#
loop_
_entity.id
_entity.type
_entity.pdbx_description
1 polymer ?
#
loop_
_entity_poly.entity_id
_entity_poly.type
_entity_poly.pdbx_seq_one_letter_code
_entity_poly.pdbx_strand_id
1 'polypeptide(L)'
;MAGQDRLRWDAVYSERRDQPYPPPDPLLLQFAPPTDGGRALDVAGGLGQNALWLAEQGYMVDLIDISRAALTRAQEEAARRNVRGVNFIQMDLDRAEFEAGTYDLIAV
;
A
#
# COMPACT_ATOMS: atom_id res chain seq x y z
N MET A 1 11.13 15.17 10.73
CA MET A 1 10.02 16.01 10.24
C MET A 1 9.65 15.46 8.88
N ALA A 2 8.38 15.14 8.69
CA ALA A 2 7.82 14.47 7.51
C ALA A 2 8.35 14.95 6.14
N GLY A 3 8.70 16.23 5.99
CA GLY A 3 9.32 16.74 4.76
C GLY A 3 10.67 16.09 4.40
N GLN A 4 11.51 15.80 5.38
CA GLN A 4 12.78 15.09 5.17
C GLN A 4 12.55 13.59 4.90
N ASP A 5 11.58 12.98 5.58
CA ASP A 5 11.23 11.58 5.40
C ASP A 5 10.66 11.32 4.00
N ARG A 6 9.82 12.23 3.49
CA ARG A 6 9.33 12.19 2.10
C ARG A 6 10.47 12.20 1.09
N LEU A 7 11.39 13.16 1.18
CA LEU A 7 12.51 13.29 0.24
C LEU A 7 13.41 12.05 0.27
N ARG A 8 13.67 11.53 1.46
CA ARG A 8 14.44 10.29 1.65
C ARG A 8 13.77 9.11 0.96
N TRP A 9 12.48 8.87 1.20
CA TRP A 9 11.79 7.72 0.64
C TRP A 9 11.56 7.84 -0.87
N ASP A 10 11.26 9.04 -1.38
CA ASP A 10 11.20 9.29 -2.82
C ASP A 10 12.53 8.94 -3.51
N ALA A 11 13.67 9.30 -2.92
CA ALA A 11 14.98 8.93 -3.44
C ALA A 11 15.18 7.40 -3.44
N VAL A 12 14.89 6.72 -2.31
CA VAL A 12 15.02 5.26 -2.19
C VAL A 12 14.19 4.53 -3.25
N TYR A 13 12.93 4.93 -3.45
CA TYR A 13 12.06 4.28 -4.43
C TYR A 13 12.38 4.68 -5.87
N SER A 14 13.03 5.81 -6.11
CA SER A 14 13.50 6.19 -7.44
C SER A 14 14.74 5.40 -7.83
N GLU A 15 15.69 5.22 -6.90
CA GLU A 15 16.93 4.44 -7.14
C GLU A 15 16.66 2.95 -7.33
N ARG A 16 15.64 2.40 -6.66
CA ARG A 16 15.29 0.97 -6.72
C ARG A 16 14.35 0.62 -7.88
N ARG A 17 14.33 1.40 -8.97
CA ARG A 17 13.38 1.20 -10.08
C ARG A 17 13.56 -0.14 -10.79
N ASP A 18 14.80 -0.58 -10.94
CA ASP A 18 15.14 -1.81 -11.68
C ASP A 18 15.15 -3.08 -10.80
N GLN A 19 14.81 -2.95 -9.52
CA GLN A 19 14.68 -4.12 -8.65
C GLN A 19 13.38 -4.88 -8.93
N PRO A 20 13.37 -6.22 -8.79
CA PRO A 20 12.14 -7.00 -8.87
C PRO A 20 11.09 -6.48 -7.89
N TYR A 21 9.83 -6.53 -8.33
CA TYR A 21 8.72 -6.16 -7.46
C TYR A 21 8.61 -7.18 -6.30
N PRO A 22 8.50 -6.72 -5.04
CA PRO A 22 8.52 -7.61 -3.88
C PRO A 22 7.25 -8.47 -3.78
N PRO A 23 7.33 -9.68 -3.21
CA PRO A 23 6.13 -10.47 -2.88
C PRO A 23 5.41 -9.88 -1.64
N PRO A 24 4.10 -10.14 -1.47
CA PRO A 24 3.38 -9.81 -0.23
C PRO A 24 3.97 -10.53 0.98
N ASP A 25 3.70 -10.00 2.17
CA ASP A 25 4.10 -10.63 3.44
C ASP A 25 3.44 -12.02 3.57
N PRO A 26 4.21 -13.10 3.80
CA PRO A 26 3.67 -14.44 4.00
C PRO A 26 2.62 -14.56 5.11
N LEU A 27 2.64 -13.68 6.12
CA LEU A 27 1.63 -13.65 7.18
C LEU A 27 0.25 -13.27 6.65
N LEU A 28 0.16 -12.37 5.66
CA LEU A 28 -1.12 -12.04 5.04
C LEU A 28 -1.72 -13.25 4.33
N LEU A 29 -0.89 -14.04 3.65
CA LEU A 29 -1.34 -15.27 2.97
C LEU A 29 -1.91 -16.31 3.94
N GLN A 30 -1.46 -16.28 5.20
CA GLN A 30 -1.91 -17.21 6.23
C GLN A 30 -3.10 -16.69 7.04
N PHE A 31 -3.18 -15.38 7.29
CA PHE A 31 -4.07 -14.80 8.30
C PHE A 31 -5.08 -13.80 7.76
N ALA A 32 -4.98 -13.35 6.50
CA ALA A 32 -6.02 -12.51 5.94
C ALA A 32 -7.34 -13.30 5.85
N PRO A 33 -8.42 -12.84 6.51
CA PRO A 33 -9.68 -13.55 6.43
C PRO A 33 -10.28 -13.43 5.03
N PRO A 34 -11.10 -14.41 4.60
CA PRO A 34 -11.88 -14.24 3.38
C PRO A 34 -12.84 -13.05 3.52
N THR A 35 -13.15 -12.40 2.41
CA THR A 35 -14.00 -11.22 2.40
C THR A 35 -14.92 -11.18 1.19
N ASP A 36 -16.00 -10.41 1.28
CA ASP A 36 -16.92 -10.08 0.19
C ASP A 36 -17.04 -8.55 0.08
N GLY A 37 -15.89 -7.89 -0.14
CA GLY A 37 -15.80 -6.42 -0.24
C GLY A 37 -15.42 -5.69 1.06
N GLY A 38 -14.72 -6.34 1.99
CA GLY A 38 -14.20 -5.72 3.21
C GLY A 38 -13.14 -4.64 2.92
N ARG A 39 -12.88 -3.78 3.90
CA ARG A 39 -11.93 -2.67 3.78
C ARG A 39 -10.60 -3.00 4.43
N ALA A 40 -9.50 -2.77 3.72
CA ALA A 40 -8.16 -2.92 4.26
C ALA A 40 -7.35 -1.61 4.15
N LEU A 41 -6.43 -1.41 5.09
CA LEU A 41 -5.46 -0.32 5.08
C LEU A 41 -4.05 -0.91 5.03
N ASP A 42 -3.24 -0.47 4.06
CA ASP A 42 -1.81 -0.80 3.98
C ASP A 42 -1.00 0.45 4.31
N VAL A 43 -0.38 0.46 5.49
CA VAL A 43 0.25 1.64 6.11
C VAL A 43 1.74 1.67 5.79
N ALA A 44 2.21 2.78 5.21
CA ALA A 44 3.58 2.88 4.70
C ALA A 44 3.92 1.73 3.74
N GLY A 45 2.92 1.33 2.94
CA GLY A 45 2.98 0.10 2.14
C GLY A 45 3.92 0.17 0.95
N GLY A 46 4.57 1.31 0.69
CA GLY A 46 5.63 1.44 -0.28
C GLY A 46 5.19 1.12 -1.70
N LEU A 47 5.73 0.04 -2.25
CA LEU A 47 5.37 -0.43 -3.59
C LEU A 47 3.99 -1.10 -3.64
N GLY A 48 3.36 -1.36 -2.49
CA GLY A 48 2.00 -1.85 -2.38
C GLY A 48 1.86 -3.36 -2.52
N GLN A 49 2.92 -4.15 -2.31
CA GLN A 49 2.86 -5.61 -2.49
C GLN A 49 1.76 -6.28 -1.66
N ASN A 50 1.51 -5.77 -0.45
CA ASN A 50 0.44 -6.22 0.42
C ASN A 50 -0.92 -5.71 -0.10
N ALA A 51 -1.03 -4.41 -0.37
CA ALA A 51 -2.26 -3.81 -0.90
C ALA A 51 -2.76 -4.45 -2.19
N LEU A 52 -1.86 -4.70 -3.16
CA LEU A 52 -2.24 -5.34 -4.42
C LEU A 52 -2.73 -6.76 -4.20
N TRP A 53 -2.06 -7.53 -3.35
CA TRP A 53 -2.46 -8.90 -3.04
C TRP A 53 -3.81 -8.96 -2.30
N LEU A 54 -4.03 -8.06 -1.33
CA LEU A 54 -5.31 -7.95 -0.62
C LEU A 54 -6.45 -7.58 -1.57
N ALA A 55 -6.21 -6.67 -2.51
CA ALA A 55 -7.20 -6.32 -3.52
C ALA A 55 -7.54 -7.50 -4.46
N GLU A 56 -6.55 -8.33 -4.80
CA GLU A 56 -6.79 -9.59 -5.52
C GLU A 56 -7.65 -10.58 -4.71
N GLN A 57 -7.61 -10.50 -3.36
CA GLN A 57 -8.48 -11.30 -2.48
C GLN A 57 -9.89 -10.72 -2.30
N GLY A 58 -10.21 -9.60 -2.94
CA GLY A 58 -11.53 -8.96 -2.90
C GLY A 58 -11.69 -7.82 -1.90
N TYR A 59 -10.59 -7.37 -1.27
CA TYR A 59 -10.63 -6.19 -0.41
C TYR A 59 -10.69 -4.89 -1.23
N MET A 60 -11.35 -3.88 -0.66
CA MET A 60 -11.17 -2.48 -1.04
C MET A 60 -10.05 -1.90 -0.17
N VAL A 61 -8.90 -1.57 -0.78
CA VAL A 61 -7.68 -1.24 -0.06
C VAL A 61 -7.35 0.24 -0.19
N ASP A 62 -7.15 0.92 0.94
CA ASP A 62 -6.43 2.20 0.97
C ASP A 62 -4.94 1.89 1.19
N LEU A 63 -4.10 2.21 0.21
CA LEU A 63 -2.64 2.14 0.33
C LEU A 63 -2.12 3.54 0.63
N ILE A 64 -1.51 3.72 1.80
CA ILE A 64 -0.94 5.00 2.22
C ILE A 64 0.58 4.93 2.28
N ASP A 65 1.24 5.94 1.72
CA ASP A 65 2.69 6.12 1.86
C ASP A 65 3.04 7.60 1.77
N ILE A 66 4.12 8.02 2.41
CA ILE A 66 4.61 9.39 2.32
C ILE A 66 5.28 9.66 0.96
N SER A 67 5.82 8.62 0.32
CA SER A 67 6.53 8.69 -0.95
C SER A 67 5.59 8.70 -2.15
N ARG A 68 5.66 9.76 -2.95
CA ARG A 68 4.95 9.82 -4.23
C ARG A 68 5.55 8.82 -5.21
N ALA A 69 6.87 8.66 -5.20
CA ALA A 69 7.56 7.74 -6.09
C ALA A 69 7.13 6.29 -5.85
N ALA A 70 6.97 5.88 -4.59
CA ALA A 70 6.47 4.55 -4.22
C ALA A 70 5.06 4.31 -4.77
N LEU A 71 4.14 5.24 -4.48
CA LEU A 71 2.74 5.13 -4.90
C LEU A 71 2.56 5.14 -6.42
N THR A 72 3.33 5.96 -7.15
CA THR A 72 3.30 5.93 -8.62
C THR A 72 3.74 4.57 -9.16
N ARG A 73 4.80 3.97 -8.60
CA ARG A 73 5.23 2.62 -9.00
C ARG A 73 4.21 1.55 -8.62
N ALA A 74 3.58 1.67 -7.45
CA ALA A 74 2.51 0.78 -7.02
C ALA A 74 1.31 0.83 -7.97
N GLN A 75 0.95 2.03 -8.43
CA GLN A 75 -0.12 2.24 -9.40
C GLN A 75 0.21 1.68 -10.79
N GLU A 76 1.45 1.88 -11.26
CA GLU A 76 1.94 1.27 -12.51
C GLU A 76 1.87 -0.27 -12.45
N GLU A 77 2.26 -0.85 -11.31
CA GLU A 77 2.19 -2.30 -11.11
C GLU A 77 0.74 -2.81 -11.06
N ALA A 78 -0.14 -2.11 -10.36
CA ALA A 78 -1.57 -2.45 -10.33
C ALA A 78 -2.16 -2.46 -11.74
N ALA A 79 -1.85 -1.45 -12.55
CA ALA A 79 -2.26 -1.37 -13.95
C ALA A 79 -1.69 -2.54 -14.78
N ARG A 80 -0.40 -2.86 -14.61
CA ARG A 80 0.27 -3.97 -15.29
C ARG A 80 -0.38 -5.33 -14.98
N ARG A 81 -0.81 -5.53 -13.74
CA ARG A 81 -1.49 -6.76 -13.27
C ARG A 81 -3.00 -6.73 -13.48
N ASN A 82 -3.56 -5.61 -13.93
CA ASN A 82 -5.00 -5.36 -14.01
C ASN A 82 -5.72 -5.54 -12.66
N VAL A 83 -5.05 -5.19 -11.56
CA VAL A 83 -5.61 -5.17 -10.20
C VAL A 83 -6.39 -3.88 -10.01
N ARG A 84 -7.58 -3.99 -9.41
CA ARG A 84 -8.49 -2.89 -9.10
C ARG A 84 -8.83 -2.89 -7.62
N GLY A 85 -9.52 -1.86 -7.13
CA GLY A 85 -9.93 -1.79 -5.72
C GLY A 85 -8.83 -1.27 -4.79
N VAL A 86 -7.79 -0.65 -5.33
CA VAL A 86 -6.74 0.01 -4.55
C VAL A 86 -6.81 1.52 -4.75
N ASN A 87 -6.85 2.24 -3.65
CA ASN A 87 -6.77 3.70 -3.60
C ASN A 87 -5.38 4.10 -3.10
N PHE A 88 -4.65 4.88 -3.91
CA PHE A 88 -3.26 5.26 -3.65
C PHE A 88 -3.21 6.67 -3.03
N ILE A 89 -2.90 6.76 -1.74
CA ILE A 89 -3.03 8.00 -0.98
C ILE A 89 -1.66 8.43 -0.47
N GLN A 90 -1.18 9.58 -0.94
CA GLN A 90 0.02 10.18 -0.34
C GLN A 90 -0.36 10.82 0.99
N MET A 91 0.16 10.29 2.09
CA MET A 91 -0.21 10.74 3.44
C MET A 91 1.01 10.76 4.36
N ASP A 92 1.03 11.78 5.23
CA ASP A 92 1.95 11.87 6.35
C ASP A 92 1.29 11.22 7.58
N LEU A 93 1.87 10.12 8.08
CA LEU A 93 1.31 9.37 9.20
C LEU A 93 1.29 10.17 10.50
N ASP A 94 2.19 11.15 10.67
CA ASP A 94 2.20 12.05 11.84
C ASP A 94 0.94 12.95 11.89
N ARG A 95 0.20 13.03 10.78
CA ARG A 95 -1.00 13.87 10.61
C ARG A 95 -2.23 13.07 10.17
N ALA A 96 -2.10 11.75 10.09
CA ALA A 96 -3.18 10.91 9.62
C ALA A 96 -4.24 10.75 10.71
N GLU A 97 -5.50 10.98 10.34
CA GLU A 97 -6.65 10.74 11.20
C GLU A 97 -7.53 9.69 10.52
N PHE A 98 -7.87 8.65 11.27
CA PHE A 98 -8.74 7.56 10.82
C PHE A 98 -9.93 7.45 11.76
N GLU A 99 -11.11 7.23 11.20
CA GLU A 99 -12.28 6.88 11.99
C GLU A 99 -12.13 5.45 12.53
N ALA A 100 -12.51 5.24 13.79
CA ALA A 100 -12.43 3.91 14.39
C ALA A 100 -13.41 2.95 13.72
N GLY A 101 -12.97 1.72 13.44
CA GLY A 101 -13.81 0.69 12.81
C GLY A 101 -14.00 0.84 11.30
N THR A 102 -13.22 1.71 10.63
CA THR A 102 -13.28 1.85 9.15
C THR A 102 -12.72 0.65 8.40
N TYR A 103 -11.72 -0.04 8.97
CA TYR A 103 -10.97 -1.11 8.31
C TYR A 103 -11.13 -2.42 9.06
N ASP A 104 -11.34 -3.49 8.31
CA ASP A 104 -11.43 -4.87 8.80
C ASP A 104 -10.04 -5.50 8.95
N LEU A 105 -9.05 -4.99 8.20
CA LEU A 105 -7.67 -5.44 8.21
C LEU A 105 -6.71 -4.26 8.06
N ILE A 106 -5.61 -4.27 8.83
CA ILE A 106 -4.52 -3.30 8.70
C ILE A 106 -3.22 -4.07 8.51
N ALA A 107 -2.46 -3.72 7.47
CA ALA A 107 -1.13 -4.22 7.17
C ALA A 107 -0.09 -3.09 7.26
N VAL A 108 1.17 -3.45 7.53
CA VAL A 108 2.33 -2.55 7.64
C VAL A 108 3.54 -3.14 6.92
#